data_AF-D3BKX5-F1
#
_entry.id   AF-D3BKX5-F1
#
_cell.length_a   1.000
_cell.length_b   1.000
_cell.length_c   1.000
_cell.angle_alpha   90.00
_cell.angle_beta   90.00
_cell.angle_gamma   90.00
#
_symmetry.space_group_name_H-M   'P 1'
#
loop_
_entity.id
_entity.type
_entity.pdbx_description
1 polymer ?
#
loop_
_entity_poly.entity_id
_entity_poly.type
_entity_poly.pdbx_seq_one_letter_code
_entity_poly.pdbx_strand_id
1 'polypeptide(L)'
;MIAEFYSACIDNVDAKFFERIQNLSRQLLPNLSSNSLNVDDELQVNNVSGVLSPRRLQQQKIDVDSLKKALTAVRYREFKDDFPFSVKKMLLETAQYCDKRQQLNQPLIQTRLLIPIAKTISFDLYNRSLSKCFKNPNNVPLFARPYCHGTKALYTRHSLNTMMDCKHLLGRNDIDVIHGDKTGQLMNVAKFIVSQPGANMQPAFQQMKNESDPSKLFNFQRLIQLFKMRDFLKTQELKESLSKVGCQVHSCTNEVLVNSLNNVGTWAVRAAVAHLESQMLEENLRSASQTNNSDIVCQLILLDSLVKIQDDMGWIITNHLISEDQALDLPFIIGDACTILAPNLMNLVEAFDIPKIISKN
;
A
#
# COMPACT_ATOMS: atom_id res chain seq x y z
N MET A 1 0.42 12.18 -32.64
CA MET A 1 -0.88 11.77 -32.05
C MET A 1 -0.89 11.66 -30.52
N ILE A 2 -0.24 10.69 -29.86
CA ILE A 2 -0.23 10.64 -28.36
C ILE A 2 0.65 11.75 -27.74
N ALA A 3 1.79 12.08 -28.37
CA ALA A 3 2.68 13.16 -27.90
C ALA A 3 2.06 14.56 -28.04
N GLU A 4 1.22 14.79 -29.06
CA GLU A 4 0.49 16.05 -29.25
C GLU A 4 -0.67 16.19 -28.26
N PHE A 5 -1.28 15.08 -27.83
CA PHE A 5 -2.29 15.07 -26.78
C PHE A 5 -1.70 15.51 -25.43
N TYR A 6 -0.51 15.02 -25.07
CA TYR A 6 0.17 15.46 -23.85
C TYR A 6 0.76 16.87 -23.95
N SER A 7 1.26 17.28 -25.13
CA SER A 7 1.74 18.65 -25.35
C SER A 7 0.63 19.69 -25.16
N ALA A 8 -0.59 19.41 -25.63
CA ALA A 8 -1.74 20.30 -25.46
C ALA A 8 -2.25 20.38 -24.01
N CYS A 9 -1.96 19.37 -23.18
CA CYS A 9 -2.30 19.37 -21.75
C CYS A 9 -1.28 20.10 -20.86
N ILE A 10 -0.08 20.41 -21.37
CA ILE A 10 1.00 21.05 -20.58
C ILE A 10 0.89 22.58 -20.59
N ASP A 11 0.31 23.17 -21.65
CA ASP A 11 0.18 24.64 -21.80
C ASP A 11 -0.95 25.25 -20.95
N ASN A 12 -1.78 24.42 -20.32
CA ASN A 12 -2.66 24.81 -19.22
C ASN A 12 -2.40 23.83 -18.08
N VAL A 13 -1.57 24.24 -17.11
CA VAL A 13 -1.57 23.58 -15.80
C VAL A 13 -2.99 23.72 -15.25
N ASP A 14 -3.79 22.67 -15.45
CA ASP A 14 -5.23 22.63 -15.24
C ASP A 14 -5.55 23.18 -13.83
N ALA A 15 -6.54 24.07 -13.72
CA ALA A 15 -7.01 24.54 -12.42
C ALA A 15 -7.35 23.34 -11.50
N LYS A 16 -7.82 22.23 -12.10
CA LYS A 16 -8.05 20.96 -11.40
C LYS A 16 -6.77 20.31 -10.87
N PHE A 17 -5.65 20.42 -11.59
CA PHE A 17 -4.35 19.95 -11.08
C PHE A 17 -3.96 20.72 -9.82
N PHE A 18 -4.00 22.07 -9.85
CA PHE A 18 -3.68 22.87 -8.67
C PHE A 18 -4.63 22.58 -7.50
N GLU A 19 -5.92 22.40 -7.77
CA GLU A 19 -6.90 22.01 -6.76
C GLU A 19 -6.59 20.63 -6.15
N ARG A 20 -6.29 19.61 -6.97
CA ARG A 20 -5.90 18.26 -6.49
C ARG A 20 -4.62 18.29 -5.67
N ILE A 21 -3.60 19.05 -6.09
CA ILE A 21 -2.35 19.20 -5.33
C ILE A 21 -2.60 19.93 -4.00
N GLN A 22 -3.46 20.94 -3.97
CA GLN A 22 -3.85 21.60 -2.72
C GLN A 22 -4.63 20.66 -1.79
N ASN A 23 -5.50 19.81 -2.32
CA ASN A 23 -6.24 18.83 -1.53
C ASN A 23 -5.31 17.74 -0.97
N LEU A 24 -4.35 17.27 -1.78
CA LEU A 24 -3.24 16.41 -1.34
C LEU A 24 -2.50 17.05 -0.17
N SER A 25 -2.06 18.29 -0.29
CA SER A 25 -1.27 18.93 0.76
C SER A 25 -2.07 19.26 2.03
N ARG A 26 -3.37 19.56 1.93
CA ARG A 26 -4.23 19.88 3.09
C ARG A 26 -4.65 18.66 3.91
N GLN A 27 -4.85 17.50 3.28
CA GLN A 27 -5.41 16.33 3.95
C GLN A 27 -4.38 15.33 4.50
N LEU A 28 -3.08 15.53 4.22
CA LEU A 28 -2.00 14.66 4.68
C LEU A 28 -1.64 14.81 6.17
N LEU A 29 -2.25 15.76 6.89
CA LEU A 29 -2.08 15.84 8.35
C LEU A 29 -3.03 14.84 9.04
N PRO A 30 -2.51 13.87 9.81
CA PRO A 30 -3.36 12.95 10.54
C PRO A 30 -4.10 13.69 11.66
N ASN A 31 -5.39 13.98 11.48
CA ASN A 31 -6.30 14.20 12.61
C ASN A 31 -6.56 12.86 13.31
N LEU A 32 -5.52 12.26 13.90
CA LEU A 32 -5.61 11.06 14.74
C LEU A 32 -5.88 11.48 16.19
N SER A 33 -7.02 12.15 16.42
CA SER A 33 -7.60 12.30 17.75
C SER A 33 -8.97 11.63 17.76
N SER A 34 -8.98 10.31 17.93
CA SER A 34 -10.18 9.61 18.41
C SER A 34 -9.77 8.51 19.37
N ASN A 35 -9.63 8.91 20.64
CA ASN A 35 -9.86 7.99 21.75
C ASN A 35 -11.04 8.54 22.57
N SER A 36 -11.88 7.59 23.00
CA SER A 36 -13.00 7.65 23.94
C SER A 36 -14.27 8.39 23.54
N LEU A 37 -15.32 7.58 23.35
CA LEU A 37 -16.64 7.79 23.92
C LEU A 37 -16.53 8.40 25.33
N ASN A 38 -16.96 9.66 25.50
CA ASN A 38 -17.85 10.08 26.59
C ASN A 38 -18.28 11.54 26.42
N VAL A 39 -19.47 11.75 26.98
CA VAL A 39 -20.33 12.93 27.05
C VAL A 39 -19.62 14.17 27.62
N ASP A 40 -20.01 15.33 27.07
CA ASP A 40 -19.86 16.71 27.56
C ASP A 40 -18.46 17.23 27.95
N ASP A 41 -17.86 18.04 27.06
CA ASP A 41 -17.39 19.39 27.42
C ASP A 41 -16.95 20.18 26.18
N GLU A 42 -17.57 21.35 25.99
CA GLU A 42 -17.17 22.37 25.01
C GLU A 42 -15.81 22.96 25.39
N LEU A 43 -14.74 22.67 24.64
CA LEU A 43 -13.51 23.47 24.70
C LEU A 43 -12.84 23.62 23.32
N GLN A 44 -13.18 24.74 22.68
CA GLN A 44 -12.39 25.57 21.77
C GLN A 44 -11.31 24.91 20.88
N VAL A 45 -11.70 24.70 19.63
CA VAL A 45 -10.77 24.46 18.51
C VAL A 45 -10.07 25.77 18.16
N ASN A 46 -8.87 25.97 18.69
CA ASN A 46 -7.98 27.03 18.22
C ASN A 46 -7.33 26.62 16.88
N ASN A 47 -7.67 27.40 15.86
CA ASN A 47 -7.02 27.58 14.56
C ASN A 47 -5.61 26.97 14.42
N VAL A 48 -5.50 25.93 13.58
CA VAL A 48 -4.27 25.64 12.83
C VAL A 48 -4.53 25.99 11.36
N SER A 49 -4.62 27.29 11.10
CA SER A 49 -4.54 27.85 9.74
C SER A 49 -3.08 27.81 9.28
N GLY A 50 -2.61 26.63 8.94
CA GLY A 50 -1.30 26.38 8.33
C GLY A 50 -1.49 25.65 7.01
N VAL A 51 -2.14 26.30 6.04
CA VAL A 51 -2.32 25.76 4.68
C VAL A 51 -0.93 25.46 4.10
N LEU A 52 -0.57 24.18 4.00
CA LEU A 52 0.67 23.74 3.38
C LEU A 52 0.56 23.97 1.88
N SER A 53 1.20 25.03 1.39
CA SER A 53 1.36 25.29 -0.03
C SER A 53 2.16 24.15 -0.70
N PRO A 54 1.87 23.78 -1.96
CA PRO A 54 2.61 22.76 -2.72
C PRO A 54 4.13 22.97 -2.73
N ARG A 55 4.58 24.23 -2.62
CA ARG A 55 5.99 24.62 -2.49
C ARG A 55 6.70 24.09 -1.23
N ARG A 56 5.99 23.84 -0.12
CA ARG A 56 6.63 23.31 1.11
C ARG A 56 6.94 21.82 1.00
N LEU A 57 6.15 21.04 0.25
CA LEU A 57 6.40 19.61 0.04
C LEU A 57 7.61 19.38 -0.88
N GLN A 58 7.81 20.26 -1.87
CA GLN A 58 9.00 20.22 -2.75
C GLN A 58 10.31 20.62 -2.02
N GLN A 59 10.23 21.21 -0.83
CA GLN A 59 11.37 21.68 -0.03
C GLN A 59 11.50 20.94 1.31
N GLN A 60 10.75 19.85 1.53
CA GLN A 60 10.88 19.06 2.75
C GLN A 60 12.28 18.44 2.82
N LYS A 61 13.07 18.90 3.79
CA LYS A 61 14.36 18.29 4.12
C LYS A 61 14.08 16.94 4.79
N ILE A 62 14.12 15.86 4.02
CA ILE A 62 13.97 14.50 4.54
C ILE A 62 15.15 14.18 5.46
N ASP A 63 14.86 13.75 6.68
CA ASP A 63 15.86 13.13 7.55
C ASP A 63 16.09 11.69 7.08
N VAL A 64 17.04 11.53 6.16
CA VAL A 64 17.37 10.25 5.54
C VAL A 64 17.76 9.21 6.59
N ASP A 65 18.44 9.59 7.67
CA ASP A 65 18.89 8.65 8.70
C ASP A 65 17.74 8.15 9.56
N SER A 66 16.78 9.02 9.90
CA SER A 66 15.52 8.60 10.52
C SER A 66 14.73 7.67 9.61
N LEU A 67 14.69 7.95 8.30
CA LEU A 67 14.02 7.10 7.33
C LEU A 67 14.70 5.72 7.21
N LYS A 68 16.04 5.66 7.18
CA LYS A 68 16.80 4.40 7.19
C LYS A 68 16.43 3.51 8.37
N LYS A 69 16.34 4.10 9.58
CA LYS A 69 15.92 3.37 10.79
C LYS A 69 14.49 2.85 10.70
N ALA A 70 13.63 3.56 9.97
CA ALA A 70 12.24 3.14 9.75
C ALA A 70 12.13 2.01 8.71
N LEU A 71 12.95 2.06 7.66
CA LEU A 71 12.92 1.15 6.51
C LEU A 71 13.91 -0.02 6.61
N THR A 72 14.59 -0.16 7.75
CA THR A 72 15.53 -1.25 7.99
C THR A 72 14.80 -2.58 7.80
N ALA A 73 15.28 -3.40 6.87
CA ALA A 73 14.66 -4.69 6.59
C ALA A 73 14.69 -5.57 7.83
N VAL A 74 13.52 -6.04 8.27
CA VAL A 74 13.45 -7.04 9.32
C VAL A 74 13.89 -8.39 8.74
N ARG A 75 15.01 -8.91 9.24
CA ARG A 75 15.39 -10.30 9.00
C ARG A 75 14.51 -11.22 9.83
N TYR A 76 13.53 -11.82 9.21
CA TYR A 76 12.77 -12.90 9.84
C TYR A 76 13.50 -14.22 9.64
N ARG A 77 13.46 -15.08 10.66
CA ARG A 77 14.00 -16.43 10.58
C ARG A 77 13.27 -17.28 9.52
N GLU A 78 12.00 -16.97 9.22
CA GLU A 78 11.24 -17.56 8.11
C GLU A 78 11.49 -16.91 6.73
N PHE A 79 12.15 -15.75 6.70
CA PHE A 79 12.59 -15.07 5.47
C PHE A 79 14.09 -15.34 5.29
N LYS A 80 14.43 -16.61 5.00
CA LYS A 80 15.77 -16.98 4.53
C LYS A 80 16.15 -16.33 3.17
N ASP A 81 15.18 -15.71 2.53
CA ASP A 81 15.28 -15.15 1.19
C ASP A 81 15.71 -13.67 1.30
N ASP A 82 16.86 -13.30 0.71
CA ASP A 82 17.38 -11.92 0.62
C ASP A 82 16.51 -11.01 -0.29
N PHE A 83 15.26 -11.37 -0.57
CA PHE A 83 14.45 -10.68 -1.57
C PHE A 83 14.13 -9.20 -1.25
N PRO A 84 13.84 -8.79 0.01
CA PRO A 84 13.61 -7.37 0.30
C PRO A 84 14.87 -6.57 0.03
N PHE A 85 16.03 -7.19 0.22
CA PHE A 85 17.31 -6.60 -0.10
C PHE A 85 17.54 -6.53 -1.61
N SER A 86 17.26 -7.61 -2.36
CA SER A 86 17.40 -7.65 -3.81
C SER A 86 16.53 -6.62 -4.52
N VAL A 87 15.25 -6.48 -4.14
CA VAL A 87 14.36 -5.49 -4.76
C VAL A 87 14.82 -4.06 -4.48
N LYS A 88 15.22 -3.77 -3.23
CA LYS A 88 15.77 -2.45 -2.87
C LYS A 88 17.04 -2.15 -3.64
N LYS A 89 17.93 -3.14 -3.80
CA LYS A 89 19.18 -3.00 -4.55
C LYS A 89 18.89 -2.69 -6.02
N MET A 90 17.96 -3.43 -6.61
CA MET A 90 17.56 -3.21 -8.00
C MET A 90 16.92 -1.83 -8.20
N LEU A 91 16.07 -1.37 -7.26
CA LEU A 91 15.48 -0.04 -7.29
C LEU A 91 16.54 1.06 -7.17
N LEU A 92 17.51 0.92 -6.27
CA LEU A 92 18.62 1.86 -6.12
C LEU A 92 19.49 1.92 -7.38
N GLU A 93 19.91 0.77 -7.91
CA GLU A 93 20.69 0.69 -9.14
C GLU A 93 19.96 1.34 -10.33
N THR A 94 18.67 1.08 -10.45
CA THR A 94 17.84 1.62 -11.54
C THR A 94 17.65 3.12 -11.40
N ALA A 95 17.38 3.62 -10.19
CA ALA A 95 17.27 5.05 -9.93
C ALA A 95 18.59 5.77 -10.25
N GLN A 96 19.73 5.26 -9.79
CA GLN A 96 21.05 5.82 -10.11
C GLN A 96 21.38 5.78 -11.60
N TYR A 97 20.98 4.72 -12.30
CA TYR A 97 21.16 4.62 -13.75
C TYR A 97 20.33 5.66 -14.50
N CYS A 98 19.06 5.80 -14.15
CA CYS A 98 18.17 6.80 -14.74
C CYS A 98 18.63 8.23 -14.41
N ASP A 99 19.17 8.47 -13.21
CA ASP A 99 19.71 9.77 -12.78
C ASP A 99 20.91 10.18 -13.65
N LYS A 100 21.89 9.28 -13.79
CA LYS A 100 23.08 9.48 -14.64
C LYS A 100 22.73 9.79 -16.09
N ARG A 101 21.58 9.30 -16.59
CA ARG A 101 21.08 9.54 -17.94
C ARG A 101 20.10 10.71 -18.04
N GLN A 102 19.88 11.44 -16.95
CA GLN A 102 18.92 12.55 -16.86
C GLN A 102 17.48 12.13 -17.23
N GLN A 103 17.15 10.84 -17.05
CA GLN A 103 15.84 10.27 -17.33
C GLN A 103 14.88 10.37 -16.14
N LEU A 104 15.38 10.65 -14.93
CA LEU A 104 14.54 10.83 -13.74
C LEU A 104 13.58 12.02 -13.83
N ASN A 105 13.81 12.97 -14.75
CA ASN A 105 12.88 14.08 -14.99
C ASN A 105 11.66 13.67 -15.82
N GLN A 106 11.66 12.46 -16.40
CA GLN A 106 10.54 11.96 -17.21
C GLN A 106 9.42 11.44 -16.29
N PRO A 107 8.18 11.97 -16.38
CA PRO A 107 7.08 11.55 -15.50
C PRO A 107 6.81 10.04 -15.54
N LEU A 108 6.92 9.42 -16.71
CA LEU A 108 6.75 7.98 -16.86
C LEU A 108 7.78 7.18 -16.04
N ILE A 109 9.04 7.61 -16.04
CA ILE A 109 10.12 6.96 -15.27
C ILE A 109 9.89 7.18 -13.77
N GLN A 110 9.48 8.39 -13.37
CA GLN A 110 9.13 8.71 -11.98
C GLN A 110 8.02 7.79 -11.47
N THR A 111 6.91 7.68 -12.19
CA THR A 111 5.79 6.79 -11.83
C THR A 111 6.22 5.34 -11.75
N ARG A 112 7.00 4.85 -12.73
CA ARG A 112 7.51 3.47 -12.77
C ARG A 112 8.46 3.13 -11.63
N LEU A 113 9.10 4.12 -10.99
CA LEU A 113 9.99 3.91 -9.84
C LEU A 113 9.29 4.18 -8.50
N LEU A 114 8.53 5.28 -8.40
CA LEU A 114 7.89 5.72 -7.15
C LEU A 114 6.82 4.76 -6.66
N ILE A 115 6.01 4.20 -7.57
CA ILE A 115 4.98 3.22 -7.19
C ILE A 115 5.63 1.99 -6.54
N PRO A 116 6.65 1.35 -7.15
CA PRO A 116 7.36 0.26 -6.49
C PRO A 116 8.08 0.65 -5.20
N ILE A 117 8.67 1.85 -5.13
CA ILE A 117 9.31 2.36 -3.90
C ILE A 117 8.27 2.47 -2.77
N ALA A 118 7.12 3.08 -3.04
CA ALA A 118 6.02 3.21 -2.08
C ALA A 118 5.53 1.84 -1.58
N LYS A 119 5.28 0.89 -2.49
CA LYS A 119 4.91 -0.49 -2.16
C LYS A 119 5.97 -1.17 -1.28
N THR A 120 7.25 -1.04 -1.62
CA THR A 120 8.38 -1.60 -0.86
C THR A 120 8.44 -1.03 0.56
N ILE A 121 8.29 0.30 0.69
CA ILE A 121 8.26 0.99 1.98
C ILE A 121 7.06 0.55 2.83
N SER A 122 5.87 0.45 2.23
CA SER A 122 4.67 -0.07 2.91
C SER A 122 4.89 -1.48 3.47
N PHE A 123 5.53 -2.38 2.70
CA PHE A 123 5.84 -3.72 3.19
C PHE A 123 6.86 -3.70 4.34
N ASP A 124 7.90 -2.86 4.26
CA ASP A 124 8.91 -2.76 5.30
C ASP A 124 8.34 -2.24 6.63
N LEU A 125 7.50 -1.21 6.57
CA LEU A 125 6.81 -0.66 7.73
C LEU A 125 5.91 -1.73 8.38
N TYR A 126 5.17 -2.46 7.58
CA TYR A 126 4.27 -3.49 8.08
C TYR A 126 5.01 -4.69 8.68
N ASN A 127 6.07 -5.14 8.01
CA ASN A 127 6.99 -6.16 8.53
C ASN A 127 7.61 -5.69 9.84
N ARG A 128 8.04 -4.44 9.94
CA ARG A 128 8.54 -3.90 11.21
C ARG A 128 7.49 -3.99 12.31
N SER A 129 6.23 -3.71 12.01
CA SER A 129 5.17 -3.88 13.00
C SER A 129 4.92 -5.34 13.38
N LEU A 130 4.74 -6.23 12.40
CA LEU A 130 4.55 -7.67 12.63
C LEU A 130 5.70 -8.27 13.45
N SER A 131 6.93 -7.83 13.23
CA SER A 131 8.10 -8.31 13.98
C SER A 131 8.00 -8.05 15.49
N LYS A 132 7.30 -6.97 15.89
CA LYS A 132 7.09 -6.64 17.31
C LYS A 132 6.25 -7.70 18.01
N CYS A 133 5.34 -8.38 17.29
CA CYS A 133 4.51 -9.47 17.81
C CYS A 133 5.33 -10.69 18.24
N PHE A 134 6.56 -10.86 17.73
CA PHE A 134 7.43 -12.00 18.03
C PHE A 134 8.50 -11.70 19.09
N LYS A 135 8.52 -10.49 19.66
CA LYS A 135 9.47 -10.12 20.72
C LYS A 135 9.28 -10.94 22.00
N ASN A 136 8.05 -11.38 22.27
CA ASN A 136 7.74 -12.28 23.39
C ASN A 136 7.26 -13.63 22.83
N PRO A 137 8.14 -14.65 22.74
CA PRO A 137 7.80 -15.96 22.17
C PRO A 137 6.64 -16.67 22.88
N ASN A 138 6.42 -16.36 24.16
CA ASN A 138 5.37 -16.99 24.97
C ASN A 138 3.98 -16.37 24.75
N ASN A 139 3.90 -15.23 24.06
CA ASN A 139 2.64 -14.50 23.84
C ASN A 139 2.53 -13.96 22.41
N VAL A 140 2.74 -14.83 21.43
CA VAL A 140 2.58 -14.47 20.01
C VAL A 140 1.09 -14.52 19.64
N PRO A 141 0.50 -13.42 19.16
CA PRO A 141 -0.91 -13.41 18.73
C PRO A 141 -1.19 -14.44 17.63
N LEU A 142 -2.37 -15.06 17.66
CA LEU A 142 -2.76 -16.11 16.72
C LEU A 142 -2.73 -15.65 15.25
N PHE A 143 -2.99 -14.37 14.98
CA PHE A 143 -2.96 -13.80 13.63
C PHE A 143 -1.54 -13.60 13.08
N ALA A 144 -0.53 -13.49 13.95
CA ALA A 144 0.78 -12.98 13.56
C ALA A 144 1.48 -13.90 12.54
N ARG A 145 1.41 -15.22 12.73
CA ARG A 145 2.03 -16.20 11.82
C ARG A 145 1.32 -16.26 10.45
N PRO A 146 -0.02 -16.42 10.36
CA PRO A 146 -0.73 -16.30 9.08
C PRO A 146 -0.37 -15.01 8.34
N TYR A 147 -0.36 -13.87 9.02
CA TYR A 147 -0.06 -12.59 8.37
C TYR A 147 1.38 -12.52 7.87
N CYS A 148 2.36 -13.03 8.63
CA CYS A 148 3.74 -13.10 8.14
C CYS A 148 3.86 -13.93 6.86
N HIS A 149 3.21 -15.09 6.78
CA HIS A 149 3.20 -15.91 5.57
C HIS A 149 2.50 -15.20 4.40
N GLY A 150 1.35 -14.59 4.64
CA GLY A 150 0.62 -13.83 3.62
C GLY A 150 1.41 -12.64 3.08
N THR A 151 1.94 -11.81 3.98
CA THR A 151 2.79 -10.66 3.63
C THR A 151 4.04 -11.11 2.89
N LYS A 152 4.65 -12.24 3.27
CA LYS A 152 5.79 -12.81 2.51
C LYS A 152 5.39 -13.12 1.06
N ALA A 153 4.23 -13.76 0.85
CA ALA A 153 3.74 -14.07 -0.49
C ALA A 153 3.53 -12.80 -1.33
N LEU A 154 2.89 -11.77 -0.75
CA LEU A 154 2.62 -10.51 -1.44
C LEU A 154 3.89 -9.74 -1.75
N TYR A 155 4.80 -9.64 -0.79
CA TYR A 155 6.06 -8.93 -0.97
C TYR A 155 6.97 -9.66 -1.97
N THR A 156 6.96 -10.99 -2.00
CA THR A 156 7.66 -11.77 -3.04
C THR A 156 7.12 -11.45 -4.43
N ARG A 157 5.79 -11.48 -4.61
CA ARG A 157 5.14 -11.13 -5.88
C ARG A 157 5.48 -9.71 -6.34
N HIS A 158 5.38 -8.74 -5.42
CA HIS A 158 5.77 -7.36 -5.65
C HIS A 158 7.24 -7.24 -6.09
N SER A 159 8.13 -7.92 -5.38
CA SER A 159 9.58 -7.87 -5.64
C SER A 159 9.91 -8.42 -7.02
N LEU A 160 9.29 -9.52 -7.44
CA LEU A 160 9.52 -10.09 -8.77
C LEU A 160 9.09 -9.14 -9.88
N ASN A 161 7.87 -8.62 -9.80
CA ASN A 161 7.36 -7.66 -10.78
C ASN A 161 8.26 -6.43 -10.86
N THR A 162 8.61 -5.86 -9.70
CA THR A 162 9.48 -4.69 -9.60
C THR A 162 10.86 -4.96 -10.19
N MET A 163 11.48 -6.11 -9.89
CA MET A 163 12.80 -6.46 -10.42
C MET A 163 12.76 -6.65 -11.95
N MET A 164 11.71 -7.29 -12.49
CA MET A 164 11.52 -7.42 -13.94
C MET A 164 11.39 -6.04 -14.61
N ASP A 165 10.58 -5.15 -14.05
CA ASP A 165 10.40 -3.80 -14.56
C ASP A 165 11.70 -2.98 -14.50
N CYS A 166 12.44 -3.10 -13.41
CA CYS A 166 13.75 -2.46 -13.26
C CYS A 166 14.77 -3.00 -14.26
N LYS A 167 14.86 -4.32 -14.44
CA LYS A 167 15.74 -4.93 -15.44
C LYS A 167 15.40 -4.44 -16.85
N HIS A 168 14.11 -4.35 -17.17
CA HIS A 168 13.67 -3.79 -18.44
C HIS A 168 14.12 -2.31 -18.61
N LEU A 169 14.01 -1.47 -17.58
CA LEU A 169 14.52 -0.09 -17.61
C LEU A 169 16.05 -0.03 -17.79
N LEU A 170 16.77 -1.00 -17.22
CA LEU A 170 18.22 -1.16 -17.38
C LEU A 170 18.63 -1.75 -18.75
N GLY A 171 17.68 -2.16 -19.60
CA GLY A 171 17.95 -2.85 -20.87
C GLY A 171 18.47 -4.27 -20.69
N ARG A 172 18.15 -4.91 -19.55
CA ARG A 172 18.55 -6.27 -19.19
C ARG A 172 17.38 -7.23 -19.43
N ASN A 173 17.65 -8.34 -20.12
CA ASN A 173 16.64 -9.36 -20.49
C ASN A 173 16.77 -10.66 -19.69
N ASP A 174 17.72 -10.76 -18.78
CA ASP A 174 17.90 -11.92 -17.91
C ASP A 174 16.80 -11.93 -16.83
N ILE A 175 15.91 -12.93 -16.87
CA ILE A 175 14.88 -13.11 -15.84
C ILE A 175 15.13 -14.47 -15.17
N ASP A 176 15.98 -14.47 -14.15
CA ASP A 176 16.12 -15.62 -13.25
C ASP A 176 15.00 -15.57 -12.21
N VAL A 177 13.85 -16.14 -12.54
CA VAL A 177 12.74 -16.34 -11.59
C VAL A 177 12.82 -17.76 -11.06
N ILE A 178 13.48 -17.95 -9.92
CA ILE A 178 13.56 -19.24 -9.22
C ILE A 178 12.67 -19.19 -7.99
N HIS A 179 11.36 -19.12 -8.14
CA HIS A 179 10.44 -19.15 -7.01
C HIS A 179 9.20 -20.01 -7.25
N GLY A 180 8.90 -20.86 -6.26
CA GLY A 180 7.70 -21.66 -6.23
C GLY A 180 6.45 -20.86 -5.86
N ASP A 181 5.30 -21.41 -6.24
CA ASP A 181 3.97 -20.88 -5.98
C ASP A 181 3.77 -20.47 -4.51
N LYS A 182 3.29 -19.24 -4.30
CA LYS A 182 3.00 -18.66 -2.98
C LYS A 182 1.51 -18.64 -2.65
N THR A 183 0.67 -19.15 -3.55
CA THR A 183 -0.78 -19.26 -3.37
C THR A 183 -1.14 -19.96 -2.07
N GLY A 184 -0.45 -21.05 -1.72
CA GLY A 184 -0.69 -21.79 -0.46
C GLY A 184 -0.51 -20.94 0.81
N GLN A 185 0.37 -19.93 0.81
CA GLN A 185 0.53 -19.02 1.95
C GLN A 185 -0.70 -18.11 2.10
N LEU A 186 -1.26 -17.64 0.98
CA LEU A 186 -2.49 -16.84 0.97
C LEU A 186 -3.72 -17.69 1.30
N MET A 187 -3.76 -18.97 0.91
CA MET A 187 -4.83 -19.89 1.35
C MET A 187 -4.86 -20.07 2.87
N ASN A 188 -3.70 -20.12 3.52
CA ASN A 188 -3.63 -20.19 4.99
C ASN A 188 -4.18 -18.94 5.67
N VAL A 189 -3.98 -17.77 5.06
CA VAL A 189 -4.61 -16.52 5.52
C VAL A 189 -6.11 -16.58 5.29
N ALA A 190 -6.56 -17.02 4.10
CA ALA A 190 -7.97 -17.18 3.78
C ALA A 190 -8.69 -18.07 4.80
N LYS A 191 -8.09 -19.20 5.15
CA LYS A 191 -8.57 -20.10 6.20
C LYS A 191 -8.70 -19.41 7.56
N PHE A 192 -7.70 -18.60 7.93
CA PHE A 192 -7.71 -17.85 9.18
C PHE A 192 -8.84 -16.82 9.22
N ILE A 193 -9.02 -16.02 8.16
CA ILE A 193 -10.04 -14.96 8.11
C ILE A 193 -11.47 -15.51 8.09
N VAL A 194 -11.74 -16.61 7.37
CA VAL A 194 -13.10 -17.17 7.33
C VAL A 194 -13.51 -17.77 8.67
N SER A 195 -12.52 -18.23 9.46
CA SER A 195 -12.73 -18.79 10.79
C SER A 195 -13.04 -17.72 11.85
N GLN A 196 -12.83 -16.43 11.54
CA GLN A 196 -13.16 -15.35 12.47
C GLN A 196 -14.66 -15.07 12.53
N PRO A 197 -15.18 -14.67 13.71
CA PRO A 197 -16.57 -14.20 13.83
C PRO A 197 -16.81 -13.01 12.90
N GLY A 198 -17.95 -13.01 12.21
CA GLY A 198 -18.28 -11.95 11.26
C GLY A 198 -18.41 -10.59 11.94
N ALA A 199 -17.69 -9.59 11.44
CA ALA A 199 -17.86 -8.21 11.87
C ALA A 199 -19.14 -7.63 11.24
N ASN A 200 -19.95 -6.89 12.01
CA ASN A 200 -21.10 -6.17 11.47
C ASN A 200 -20.65 -4.80 10.92
N MET A 201 -20.63 -4.63 9.60
CA MET A 201 -20.17 -3.38 8.93
C MET A 201 -21.29 -2.60 8.22
N GLN A 202 -22.57 -2.93 8.42
CA GLN A 202 -23.69 -2.28 7.72
C GLN A 202 -23.71 -0.73 7.76
N PRO A 203 -23.49 -0.05 8.90
CA PRO A 203 -23.59 1.41 8.94
C PRO A 203 -22.49 2.13 8.14
N ALA A 204 -21.30 1.54 8.01
CA ALA A 204 -20.21 2.13 7.23
C ALA A 204 -20.46 2.03 5.71
N PHE A 205 -21.18 1.02 5.23
CA PHE A 205 -21.46 0.82 3.81
C PHE A 205 -22.39 1.91 3.25
N GLN A 206 -23.44 2.27 4.00
CA GLN A 206 -24.42 3.27 3.56
C GLN A 206 -23.82 4.68 3.44
N GLN A 207 -22.87 5.03 4.31
CA GLN A 207 -22.17 6.31 4.26
C GLN A 207 -21.28 6.44 3.01
N MET A 208 -20.77 5.33 2.45
CA MET A 208 -19.87 5.38 1.30
C MET A 208 -20.56 5.62 -0.03
N LYS A 209 -21.79 5.13 -0.18
CA LYS A 209 -22.53 5.08 -1.46
C LYS A 209 -22.96 6.45 -2.00
N ASN A 210 -23.00 7.48 -1.15
CA ASN A 210 -23.58 8.78 -1.48
C ASN A 210 -22.56 9.89 -1.79
N GLU A 211 -21.26 9.58 -1.85
CA GLU A 211 -20.21 10.59 -2.04
C GLU A 211 -19.54 10.46 -3.41
N SER A 212 -19.59 11.51 -4.23
CA SER A 212 -18.94 11.56 -5.55
C SER A 212 -17.64 12.37 -5.60
N ASP A 213 -17.29 13.09 -4.54
CA ASP A 213 -16.14 14.00 -4.51
C ASP A 213 -14.78 13.24 -4.54
N PRO A 214 -13.93 13.45 -5.57
CA PRO A 214 -12.60 12.87 -5.68
C PRO A 214 -11.65 13.24 -4.55
N SER A 215 -11.85 14.40 -3.91
CA SER A 215 -10.98 14.88 -2.83
C SER A 215 -11.01 13.95 -1.60
N LYS A 216 -12.04 13.10 -1.49
CA LYS A 216 -12.20 12.13 -0.40
C LYS A 216 -11.18 10.98 -0.48
N LEU A 217 -10.59 10.71 -1.65
CA LEU A 217 -9.55 9.69 -1.80
C LEU A 217 -8.22 10.10 -1.14
N PHE A 218 -8.06 11.37 -0.75
CA PHE A 218 -6.91 11.84 0.01
C PHE A 218 -7.08 11.67 1.53
N ASN A 219 -8.28 11.33 1.99
CA ASN A 219 -8.57 11.20 3.41
C ASN A 219 -8.26 9.78 3.91
N PHE A 220 -7.28 9.65 4.81
CA PHE A 220 -6.88 8.35 5.34
C PHE A 220 -7.99 7.61 6.11
N GLN A 221 -8.86 8.33 6.83
CA GLN A 221 -9.99 7.71 7.51
C GLN A 221 -10.95 7.07 6.49
N ARG A 222 -11.19 7.76 5.36
CA ARG A 222 -11.99 7.23 4.26
C ARG A 222 -11.31 6.04 3.59
N LEU A 223 -10.00 6.11 3.33
CA LEU A 223 -9.25 5.00 2.76
C LEU A 223 -9.29 3.76 3.66
N ILE A 224 -9.14 3.93 4.98
CA ILE A 224 -9.29 2.82 5.95
C ILE A 224 -10.71 2.22 5.85
N GLN A 225 -11.76 3.04 5.83
CA GLN A 225 -13.13 2.55 5.70
C GLN A 225 -13.34 1.78 4.39
N LEU A 226 -12.83 2.30 3.27
CA LEU A 226 -12.91 1.66 1.96
C LEU A 226 -12.20 0.30 1.97
N PHE A 227 -10.98 0.22 2.50
CA PHE A 227 -10.23 -1.04 2.57
C PHE A 227 -10.88 -2.06 3.51
N LYS A 228 -11.43 -1.63 4.65
CA LYS A 228 -12.21 -2.49 5.55
C LYS A 228 -13.45 -3.05 4.87
N MET A 229 -14.16 -2.23 4.11
CA MET A 229 -15.34 -2.68 3.38
C MET A 229 -14.99 -3.64 2.25
N ARG A 230 -13.90 -3.35 1.50
CA ARG A 230 -13.36 -4.24 0.48
C ARG A 230 -12.97 -5.60 1.08
N ASP A 231 -12.30 -5.61 2.22
CA ASP A 231 -11.98 -6.84 2.97
C ASP A 231 -13.26 -7.59 3.38
N PHE A 232 -14.20 -6.90 4.03
CA PHE A 232 -15.46 -7.48 4.49
C PHE A 232 -16.22 -8.14 3.34
N LEU A 233 -16.48 -7.40 2.26
CA LEU A 233 -17.26 -7.88 1.12
C LEU A 233 -16.58 -9.07 0.41
N LYS A 234 -15.27 -9.03 0.17
CA LYS A 234 -14.56 -10.18 -0.43
C LYS A 234 -14.54 -11.40 0.49
N THR A 235 -14.49 -11.18 1.80
CA THR A 235 -14.61 -12.27 2.78
C THR A 235 -16.02 -12.87 2.76
N GLN A 236 -17.07 -12.06 2.58
CA GLN A 236 -18.43 -12.58 2.38
C GLN A 236 -18.56 -13.35 1.07
N GLU A 237 -18.06 -12.82 -0.06
CA GLU A 237 -18.04 -13.52 -1.36
C GLU A 237 -17.34 -14.89 -1.24
N LEU A 238 -16.25 -14.97 -0.47
CA LEU A 238 -15.56 -16.23 -0.18
C LEU A 238 -16.43 -17.18 0.65
N LYS A 239 -17.07 -16.70 1.72
CA LYS A 239 -17.97 -17.51 2.55
C LYS A 239 -19.16 -18.05 1.76
N GLU A 240 -19.73 -17.24 0.86
CA GLU A 240 -20.78 -17.65 -0.07
C GLU A 240 -20.29 -18.67 -1.11
N SER A 241 -19.06 -18.51 -1.60
CA SER A 241 -18.46 -19.47 -2.51
C SER A 241 -18.21 -20.82 -1.83
N LEU A 242 -17.78 -20.80 -0.56
CA LEU A 242 -17.61 -21.99 0.27
C LEU A 242 -18.95 -22.69 0.54
N SER A 243 -20.02 -21.94 0.82
CA SER A 243 -21.34 -22.53 1.06
C SER A 243 -21.90 -23.19 -0.21
N LYS A 244 -21.67 -22.61 -1.40
CA LYS A 244 -22.05 -23.20 -2.70
C LYS A 244 -21.36 -24.55 -2.98
N VAL A 245 -20.16 -24.78 -2.45
CA VAL A 245 -19.46 -26.07 -2.53
C VAL A 245 -19.75 -26.99 -1.33
N GLY A 246 -20.78 -26.68 -0.53
CA GLY A 246 -21.23 -27.49 0.59
C GLY A 246 -20.39 -27.34 1.88
N CYS A 247 -19.48 -26.37 1.93
CA CYS A 247 -18.61 -26.15 3.09
C CYS A 247 -19.20 -25.11 4.05
N GLN A 248 -19.65 -25.58 5.22
CA GLN A 248 -20.09 -24.72 6.31
C GLN A 248 -18.90 -24.42 7.24
N VAL A 249 -18.33 -23.22 7.14
CA VAL A 249 -17.05 -22.85 7.76
C VAL A 249 -16.95 -23.15 9.26
N HIS A 250 -18.05 -23.00 10.00
CA HIS A 250 -18.08 -23.20 11.45
C HIS A 250 -18.42 -24.64 11.90
N SER A 251 -18.80 -25.53 10.98
CA SER A 251 -19.19 -26.92 11.31
C SER A 251 -18.42 -27.99 10.52
N CYS A 252 -17.62 -27.62 9.52
CA CYS A 252 -16.81 -28.57 8.76
C CYS A 252 -15.48 -28.88 9.46
N THR A 253 -14.92 -30.08 9.19
CA THR A 253 -13.57 -30.43 9.64
C THR A 253 -12.53 -29.57 8.92
N ASN A 254 -11.35 -29.46 9.53
CA ASN A 254 -10.23 -28.69 8.98
C ASN A 254 -9.81 -29.18 7.58
N GLU A 255 -9.80 -30.50 7.35
CA GLU A 255 -9.48 -31.09 6.05
C GLU A 255 -10.52 -30.71 4.97
N VAL A 256 -11.81 -30.80 5.31
CA VAL A 256 -12.90 -30.39 4.40
C VAL A 256 -12.80 -28.91 4.06
N LEU A 257 -12.46 -28.06 5.04
CA LEU A 257 -12.25 -26.63 4.81
C LEU A 257 -11.09 -26.37 3.85
N VAL A 258 -9.95 -27.03 4.04
CA VAL A 258 -8.76 -26.86 3.17
C VAL A 258 -9.07 -27.30 1.74
N ASN A 259 -9.73 -28.46 1.56
CA ASN A 259 -10.12 -28.95 0.24
C ASN A 259 -11.13 -28.00 -0.44
N SER A 260 -12.09 -27.48 0.33
CA SER A 260 -13.08 -26.53 -0.18
C SER A 260 -12.44 -25.20 -0.58
N LEU A 261 -11.48 -24.70 0.21
CA LEU A 261 -10.70 -23.50 -0.11
C LEU A 261 -9.88 -23.68 -1.39
N ASN A 262 -9.32 -24.86 -1.63
CA ASN A 262 -8.62 -25.15 -2.89
C ASN A 262 -9.58 -25.09 -4.09
N ASN A 263 -10.82 -25.58 -3.95
CA ASN A 263 -11.83 -25.50 -5.00
C ASN A 263 -12.28 -24.06 -5.31
N VAL A 264 -12.27 -23.17 -4.30
CA VAL A 264 -12.61 -21.74 -4.47
C VAL A 264 -11.37 -20.84 -4.44
N GLY A 265 -10.22 -21.38 -4.86
CA GLY A 265 -8.91 -20.79 -4.59
C GLY A 265 -8.74 -19.33 -5.01
N THR A 266 -9.31 -18.94 -6.16
CA THR A 266 -9.29 -17.55 -6.62
C THR A 266 -9.97 -16.60 -5.62
N TRP A 267 -11.11 -16.98 -5.06
CA TRP A 267 -11.82 -16.19 -4.05
C TRP A 267 -11.02 -16.14 -2.74
N ALA A 268 -10.43 -17.25 -2.34
CA ALA A 268 -9.61 -17.35 -1.14
C ALA A 268 -8.40 -16.40 -1.21
N VAL A 269 -7.68 -16.40 -2.32
CA VAL A 269 -6.56 -15.48 -2.56
C VAL A 269 -7.02 -14.03 -2.56
N ARG A 270 -8.12 -13.69 -3.26
CA ARG A 270 -8.63 -12.31 -3.33
C ARG A 270 -9.03 -11.76 -1.97
N ALA A 271 -9.71 -12.57 -1.15
CA ALA A 271 -10.07 -12.19 0.21
C ALA A 271 -8.84 -12.01 1.11
N ALA A 272 -7.88 -12.96 1.06
CA ALA A 272 -6.64 -12.86 1.80
C ALA A 272 -5.82 -11.60 1.45
N VAL A 273 -5.73 -11.26 0.15
CA VAL A 273 -5.05 -10.04 -0.31
C VAL A 273 -5.72 -8.79 0.26
N ALA A 274 -7.04 -8.65 0.10
CA ALA A 274 -7.75 -7.48 0.59
C ALA A 274 -7.67 -7.32 2.10
N HIS A 275 -7.74 -8.43 2.83
CA HIS A 275 -7.57 -8.44 4.28
C HIS A 275 -6.20 -7.92 4.69
N LEU A 276 -5.12 -8.50 4.15
CA LEU A 276 -3.75 -8.10 4.47
C LEU A 276 -3.48 -6.63 4.08
N GLU A 277 -4.01 -6.17 2.94
CA GLU A 277 -3.87 -4.78 2.52
C GLU A 277 -4.60 -3.80 3.46
N SER A 278 -5.79 -4.17 3.97
CA SER A 278 -6.49 -3.38 4.98
C SER A 278 -5.70 -3.30 6.29
N GLN A 279 -5.27 -4.46 6.81
CA GLN A 279 -4.47 -4.52 8.04
C GLN A 279 -3.15 -3.75 7.90
N MET A 280 -2.52 -3.83 6.73
CA MET A 280 -1.28 -3.11 6.43
C MET A 280 -1.48 -1.60 6.40
N LEU A 281 -2.55 -1.10 5.77
CA LEU A 281 -2.85 0.33 5.72
C LEU A 281 -3.01 0.92 7.13
N GLU A 282 -3.85 0.30 7.97
CA GLU A 282 -4.10 0.77 9.33
C GLU A 282 -2.83 0.80 10.17
N GLU A 283 -2.04 -0.28 10.10
CA GLU A 283 -0.83 -0.42 10.91
C GLU A 283 0.30 0.52 10.43
N ASN A 284 0.41 0.73 9.12
CA ASN A 284 1.38 1.65 8.54
C ASN A 284 1.07 3.10 8.92
N LEU A 285 -0.20 3.52 8.89
CA LEU A 285 -0.60 4.86 9.31
C LEU A 285 -0.35 5.10 10.80
N ARG A 286 -0.63 4.10 11.65
CA ARG A 286 -0.31 4.14 13.07
C ARG A 286 1.20 4.24 13.32
N SER A 287 2.01 3.61 12.47
CA SER A 287 3.47 3.65 12.57
C SER A 287 4.05 4.96 12.02
N ALA A 288 3.44 5.52 10.96
CA ALA A 288 3.89 6.74 10.31
C ALA A 288 3.85 7.96 11.24
N SER A 289 2.80 8.07 12.08
CA SER A 289 2.65 9.13 13.08
C SER A 289 3.72 9.11 14.17
N GLN A 290 4.50 8.03 14.29
CA GLN A 290 5.59 7.89 15.26
C GLN A 290 6.96 8.23 14.67
N THR A 291 7.03 8.65 13.40
CA THR A 291 8.29 8.95 12.70
C THR A 291 8.48 10.44 12.51
N ASN A 292 9.75 10.91 12.56
CA ASN A 292 10.08 12.31 12.25
C ASN A 292 9.82 12.70 10.79
N ASN A 293 9.58 11.70 9.93
CA ASN A 293 9.31 11.85 8.50
C ASN A 293 7.83 11.51 8.20
N SER A 294 6.90 11.81 9.13
CA SER A 294 5.51 11.38 9.01
C SER A 294 4.87 11.77 7.69
N ASP A 295 5.14 12.99 7.20
CA ASP A 295 4.49 13.53 6.00
C ASP A 295 4.86 12.76 4.74
N ILE A 296 6.16 12.53 4.51
CA ILE A 296 6.64 11.79 3.34
C ILE A 296 6.23 10.31 3.42
N VAL A 297 6.25 9.72 4.62
CA VAL A 297 5.79 8.34 4.82
C VAL A 297 4.28 8.23 4.55
N CYS A 298 3.48 9.17 5.02
CA CYS A 298 2.05 9.24 4.74
C CYS A 298 1.79 9.37 3.23
N GLN A 299 2.54 10.21 2.51
CA GLN A 299 2.40 10.33 1.05
C GLN A 299 2.71 9.03 0.31
N LEU A 300 3.72 8.28 0.76
CA LEU A 300 4.04 6.98 0.19
C LEU A 300 2.95 5.94 0.48
N ILE A 301 2.41 5.93 1.71
CA ILE A 301 1.28 5.07 2.08
C ILE A 301 0.05 5.43 1.23
N LEU A 302 -0.22 6.72 1.04
CA LEU A 302 -1.31 7.20 0.18
C LEU A 302 -1.13 6.72 -1.26
N LEU A 303 0.07 6.89 -1.85
CA LEU A 303 0.36 6.43 -3.20
C LEU A 303 0.14 4.92 -3.34
N ASP A 304 0.64 4.11 -2.40
CA ASP A 304 0.43 2.66 -2.38
C ASP A 304 -1.06 2.29 -2.28
N SER A 305 -1.83 2.97 -1.42
CA SER A 305 -3.28 2.79 -1.30
C SER A 305 -4.03 3.11 -2.58
N LEU A 306 -3.72 4.24 -3.23
CA LEU A 306 -4.37 4.65 -4.48
C LEU A 306 -4.11 3.65 -5.60
N VAL A 307 -2.87 3.15 -5.72
CA VAL A 307 -2.51 2.13 -6.71
C VAL A 307 -3.26 0.82 -6.45
N LYS A 308 -3.45 0.41 -5.19
CA LYS A 308 -4.26 -0.79 -4.88
C LYS A 308 -5.73 -0.63 -5.21
N ILE A 309 -6.28 0.59 -5.08
CA ILE A 309 -7.63 0.89 -5.58
C ILE A 309 -7.65 0.76 -7.10
N GLN A 310 -6.63 1.27 -7.81
CA GLN A 310 -6.53 1.14 -9.26
C GLN A 310 -6.41 -0.33 -9.71
N ASP A 311 -5.62 -1.14 -9.00
CA ASP A 311 -5.37 -2.55 -9.29
C ASP A 311 -6.65 -3.42 -9.17
N ASP A 312 -7.65 -3.00 -8.38
CA ASP A 312 -8.94 -3.70 -8.18
C ASP A 312 -10.15 -2.82 -8.56
N MET A 313 -9.93 -1.81 -9.41
CA MET A 313 -10.87 -0.73 -9.68
C MET A 313 -12.23 -1.23 -10.19
N GLY A 314 -12.24 -2.18 -11.14
CA GLY A 314 -13.48 -2.73 -11.70
C GLY A 314 -14.38 -3.39 -10.64
N TRP A 315 -13.78 -4.10 -9.69
CA TRP A 315 -14.54 -4.72 -8.59
C TRP A 315 -15.00 -3.67 -7.57
N ILE A 316 -14.18 -2.65 -7.27
CA ILE A 316 -14.52 -1.56 -6.34
C ILE A 316 -15.71 -0.72 -6.88
N ILE A 317 -15.72 -0.41 -8.18
CA ILE A 317 -16.83 0.31 -8.85
C ILE A 317 -18.11 -0.54 -8.83
N THR A 318 -18.01 -1.83 -9.17
CA THR A 318 -19.16 -2.74 -9.20
C THR A 318 -19.82 -2.89 -7.82
N ASN A 319 -19.04 -2.76 -6.75
CA ASN A 319 -19.53 -2.77 -5.36
C ASN A 319 -19.85 -1.38 -4.81
N HIS A 320 -19.85 -0.34 -5.66
CA HIS A 320 -20.17 1.05 -5.32
C HIS A 320 -19.35 1.62 -4.14
N LEU A 321 -18.08 1.21 -4.03
CA LEU A 321 -17.19 1.72 -2.97
C LEU A 321 -16.55 3.06 -3.35
N ILE A 322 -16.47 3.35 -4.66
CA ILE A 322 -16.12 4.66 -5.23
C ILE A 322 -17.09 4.97 -6.37
N SER A 323 -17.27 6.25 -6.70
CA SER A 323 -18.02 6.69 -7.87
C SER A 323 -17.24 6.45 -9.18
N GLU A 324 -17.94 6.46 -10.30
CA GLU A 324 -17.30 6.41 -11.64
C GLU A 324 -16.39 7.63 -11.86
N ASP A 325 -16.82 8.82 -11.41
CA ASP A 325 -16.00 10.04 -11.48
C ASP A 325 -14.69 9.91 -10.69
N GLN A 326 -14.76 9.36 -9.48
CA GLN A 326 -13.58 9.07 -8.66
C GLN A 326 -12.64 8.08 -9.35
N ALA A 327 -13.18 7.07 -10.03
CA ALA A 327 -12.39 6.11 -10.78
C ALA A 327 -11.71 6.72 -12.00
N LEU A 328 -12.38 7.62 -12.72
CA LEU A 328 -11.81 8.35 -13.86
C LEU A 328 -10.68 9.28 -13.44
N ASP A 329 -10.79 9.90 -12.25
CA ASP A 329 -9.77 10.80 -11.71
C ASP A 329 -8.56 10.09 -11.09
N LEU A 330 -8.72 8.83 -10.68
CA LEU A 330 -7.70 8.08 -9.94
C LEU A 330 -6.32 8.00 -10.64
N PRO A 331 -6.20 7.73 -11.96
CA PRO A 331 -4.90 7.72 -12.64
C PRO A 331 -4.19 9.08 -12.59
N PHE A 332 -4.94 10.18 -12.68
CA PHE A 332 -4.39 11.53 -12.59
C PHE A 332 -3.92 11.83 -11.17
N ILE A 333 -4.72 11.45 -10.17
CA ILE A 333 -4.37 11.57 -8.76
C ILE A 333 -3.06 10.82 -8.45
N ILE A 334 -2.87 9.62 -9.00
CA ILE A 334 -1.64 8.84 -8.83
C ILE A 334 -0.45 9.54 -9.50
N GLY A 335 -0.64 10.08 -10.71
CA GLY A 335 0.38 10.87 -11.40
C GLY A 335 0.80 12.13 -10.62
N ASP A 336 -0.18 12.83 -10.04
CA ASP A 336 0.02 14.01 -9.21
C ASP A 336 0.80 13.66 -7.94
N ALA A 337 0.43 12.56 -7.26
CA ALA A 337 1.15 12.05 -6.09
C ALA A 337 2.61 11.67 -6.42
N CYS A 338 2.85 11.03 -7.58
CA CYS A 338 4.19 10.73 -8.05
C CYS A 338 5.00 12.03 -8.31
N THR A 339 4.38 13.04 -8.91
CA THR A 339 5.02 14.33 -9.20
C THR A 339 5.44 15.04 -7.90
N ILE A 340 4.62 14.98 -6.85
CA ILE A 340 4.95 15.53 -5.52
C ILE A 340 6.14 14.79 -4.91
N LEU A 341 6.20 13.47 -5.05
CA LEU A 341 7.24 12.63 -4.47
C LEU A 341 8.55 12.63 -5.26
N ALA A 342 8.52 12.95 -6.55
CA ALA A 342 9.66 12.87 -7.47
C ALA A 342 10.93 13.61 -6.99
N PRO A 343 10.87 14.82 -6.41
CA PRO A 343 12.06 15.51 -5.90
C PRO A 343 12.81 14.72 -4.82
N ASN A 344 12.12 13.81 -4.13
CA ASN A 344 12.65 13.02 -3.03
C ASN A 344 13.09 11.61 -3.44
N LEU A 345 12.90 11.22 -4.71
CA LEU A 345 13.12 9.86 -5.19
C LEU A 345 14.50 9.30 -4.80
N MET A 346 15.56 10.08 -5.01
CA MET A 346 16.92 9.64 -4.68
C MET A 346 17.12 9.45 -3.17
N ASN A 347 16.61 10.38 -2.35
CA ASN A 347 16.66 10.25 -0.89
C ASN A 347 15.92 8.98 -0.40
N LEU A 348 14.79 8.65 -1.02
CA LEU A 348 14.00 7.47 -0.68
C LEU A 348 14.74 6.16 -0.97
N VAL A 349 15.38 6.04 -2.15
CA VAL A 349 16.14 4.83 -2.49
C VAL A 349 17.45 4.71 -1.71
N GLU A 350 18.07 5.84 -1.36
CA GLU A 350 19.24 5.85 -0.47
C GLU A 350 18.88 5.43 0.96
N ALA A 351 17.66 5.70 1.40
CA ALA A 351 17.16 5.30 2.71
C ALA A 351 16.96 3.78 2.85
N PHE A 352 17.08 3.00 1.78
CA PHE A 352 17.11 1.54 1.86
C PHE A 352 18.36 0.96 2.54
N ASP A 353 19.39 1.80 2.78
CA ASP A 353 20.61 1.47 3.54
C ASP A 353 21.32 0.20 3.05
N ILE A 354 21.50 0.11 1.74
CA ILE A 354 22.12 -1.04 1.08
C ILE A 354 23.63 -0.94 1.27
N PRO A 355 24.30 -1.91 1.92
CA PRO A 355 25.75 -1.87 2.10
C PRO A 355 26.42 -1.77 0.73
N LYS A 356 27.29 -0.77 0.56
CA LYS A 356 28.19 -0.72 -0.59
C LYS A 356 29.08 -1.96 -0.52
N ILE A 357 28.91 -2.89 -1.46
CA ILE A 357 29.84 -4.00 -1.60
C ILE A 357 31.16 -3.35 -2.02
N ILE A 358 32.09 -3.23 -1.08
CA ILE A 358 33.47 -2.84 -1.38
C ILE A 358 34.01 -4.00 -2.20
N SER A 359 34.07 -3.85 -3.53
CA SER A 359 34.84 -4.74 -4.37
C SER A 359 36.29 -4.65 -3.89
N LYS A 360 36.74 -5.68 -3.16
CA LYS A 360 38.17 -5.91 -2.99
C LYS A 360 38.70 -6.22 -4.39
N ASN A 361 39.24 -5.19 -5.04
CA ASN A 361 40.06 -5.35 -6.25
C ASN A 361 41.34 -6.08 -5.90
#